data_AF-A0A6P7GX11-F1
#
_entry.id   AF-A0A6P7GX11-F1
#
_cell.length_a   1.000
_cell.length_b   1.000
_cell.length_c   1.000
_cell.angle_alpha   90.00
_cell.angle_beta   90.00
_cell.angle_gamma   90.00
#
_symmetry.space_group_name_H-M   'P 1'
#
loop_
_entity.id
_entity.type
_entity.pdbx_description
1 polymer ?
#
loop_
_entity_poly.entity_id
_entity_poly.type
_entity_poly.pdbx_seq_one_letter_code
_entity_poly.pdbx_strand_id
1 'polypeptide(L)'
;MICALRPGYDPPSRKKVSGELLDTVYKEIEETLKSELSAEDVSFTMMQDGWSSIKNDPIIATSIHTGERSILIDAVEPSDEKKTALYCSEIAKKILNILKKQIY
;
A
#
# COMPACT_ATOMS: atom_id res chain seq x y z
N MET A 1 -26.55 14.73 8.46
CA MET A 1 -26.87 15.13 7.08
C MET A 1 -27.22 13.95 6.18
N ILE A 2 -26.54 12.79 6.30
CA ILE A 2 -26.82 11.62 5.44
C ILE A 2 -28.20 10.97 5.71
N CYS A 3 -28.66 10.93 6.97
CA CYS A 3 -29.96 10.36 7.33
C CYS A 3 -31.16 11.16 6.79
N ALA A 4 -31.00 12.46 6.52
CA ALA A 4 -32.05 13.28 5.91
C ALA A 4 -32.23 12.94 4.41
N LEU A 5 -31.18 12.44 3.75
CA LEU A 5 -31.19 12.03 2.34
C LEU A 5 -31.53 10.54 2.18
N ARG A 6 -31.18 9.70 3.16
CA ARG A 6 -31.55 8.27 3.23
C ARG A 6 -31.89 7.88 4.67
N PRO A 7 -33.18 7.93 5.07
CA PRO A 7 -33.62 7.68 6.45
C PRO A 7 -33.31 6.28 6.99
N GLY A 8 -33.05 5.29 6.12
CA GLY A 8 -32.71 3.91 6.51
C GLY A 8 -31.21 3.58 6.46
N TYR A 9 -30.34 4.55 6.14
CA TYR A 9 -28.90 4.27 6.09
C TYR A 9 -28.26 4.47 7.46
N ASP A 10 -27.71 3.38 8.00
CA ASP A 10 -26.84 3.41 9.16
C ASP A 10 -25.37 3.33 8.71
N PRO A 11 -24.59 4.43 8.84
CA PRO A 11 -23.19 4.42 8.44
C PRO A 11 -22.37 3.47 9.33
N PRO A 12 -21.32 2.85 8.77
CA PRO A 12 -20.46 1.97 9.57
C PRO A 12 -19.79 2.76 10.70
N SER A 13 -19.71 2.13 11.88
CA SER A 13 -18.98 2.72 12.99
C SER A 13 -17.50 2.86 12.67
N ARG A 14 -16.80 3.78 13.36
CA ARG A 14 -15.35 3.94 13.25
C ARG A 14 -14.59 2.63 13.41
N LYS A 15 -15.00 1.79 14.36
CA LYS A 15 -14.39 0.48 14.62
C LYS A 15 -14.56 -0.48 13.43
N LYS A 16 -15.73 -0.43 12.79
CA LYS A 16 -16.02 -1.25 11.60
C LYS A 16 -15.20 -0.80 10.40
N VAL A 17 -15.02 0.52 10.24
CA VAL A 17 -14.17 1.10 9.19
C VAL A 17 -12.69 0.76 9.39
N SER A 18 -12.15 0.97 10.59
CA SER A 18 -10.73 0.75 10.89
C SER A 18 -10.36 -0.71 11.16
N GLY A 19 -11.29 -1.64 11.00
CA GLY A 19 -11.10 -3.07 11.24
C GLY A 19 -11.64 -3.84 10.07
N GLU A 20 -12.79 -4.50 10.26
CA GLU A 20 -13.42 -5.40 9.28
C GLU A 20 -13.41 -4.88 7.84
N LEU A 21 -13.84 -3.64 7.59
CA LEU A 21 -13.89 -3.09 6.23
C LEU A 21 -12.50 -2.85 5.65
N LEU A 22 -11.57 -2.33 6.44
CA LEU A 22 -10.19 -2.12 6.00
C LEU A 22 -9.50 -3.46 5.70
N ASP A 23 -9.66 -4.45 6.58
CA ASP A 23 -9.11 -5.80 6.39
C ASP A 23 -9.68 -6.48 5.15
N THR A 24 -10.98 -6.29 4.89
CA THR A 24 -11.65 -6.85 3.70
C THR A 24 -11.07 -6.24 2.43
N VAL A 25 -11.05 -4.91 2.33
CA VAL A 25 -10.51 -4.21 1.16
C VAL A 25 -9.01 -4.51 0.97
N TYR A 26 -8.25 -4.61 2.06
CA TYR A 26 -6.84 -4.98 1.99
C TYR A 26 -6.64 -6.35 1.36
N LYS A 27 -7.40 -7.37 1.81
CA LYS A 27 -7.33 -8.73 1.26
C LYS A 27 -7.76 -8.78 -0.20
N GLU A 28 -8.84 -8.07 -0.57
CA GLU A 28 -9.29 -7.98 -1.96
C GLU A 28 -8.20 -7.41 -2.87
N ILE A 29 -7.53 -6.33 -2.44
CA ILE A 29 -6.42 -5.73 -3.19
C ILE A 29 -5.23 -6.68 -3.27
N GLU A 30 -4.90 -7.37 -2.17
CA GLU A 30 -3.81 -8.34 -2.11
C GLU A 30 -4.04 -9.53 -3.05
N GLU A 31 -5.25 -10.10 -3.06
CA GLU A 31 -5.63 -11.19 -3.97
C GLU A 31 -5.59 -10.74 -5.43
N THR A 32 -6.09 -9.54 -5.71
CA THR A 32 -6.02 -8.98 -7.06
C THR A 32 -4.56 -8.79 -7.50
N LEU A 33 -3.71 -8.26 -6.62
CA LEU A 33 -2.27 -8.10 -6.88
C LEU A 33 -1.59 -9.45 -7.17
N LYS A 34 -1.87 -10.48 -6.36
CA LYS A 34 -1.36 -11.85 -6.61
C LYS A 34 -1.76 -12.35 -7.99
N SER A 35 -3.03 -12.17 -8.36
CA SER A 35 -3.53 -12.62 -9.67
C SER A 35 -2.81 -11.90 -10.82
N GLU A 36 -2.62 -10.58 -10.71
CA GLU A 36 -1.91 -9.78 -11.72
C GLU A 36 -0.44 -10.16 -11.84
N LEU A 37 0.24 -10.41 -10.71
CA LEU A 37 1.66 -10.78 -10.71
C LEU A 37 1.91 -12.24 -11.14
N SER A 38 0.91 -13.11 -11.00
CA SER A 38 1.02 -14.53 -11.36
C SER A 38 0.86 -14.82 -12.86
N ALA A 39 0.45 -13.82 -13.65
CA ALA A 39 0.36 -13.98 -15.10
C ALA A 39 1.75 -14.16 -15.73
N GLU A 40 1.83 -14.95 -16.80
CA GLU A 40 3.08 -15.14 -17.54
C GLU A 40 3.57 -13.79 -18.13
N ASP A 41 4.87 -13.51 -18.02
CA ASP A 41 5.54 -12.31 -18.53
C ASP A 41 5.07 -10.94 -17.99
N VAL A 42 4.71 -10.87 -16.70
CA VAL A 42 4.33 -9.60 -16.06
C VAL A 42 5.54 -8.70 -15.82
N SER A 43 5.51 -7.52 -16.44
CA SER A 43 6.43 -6.43 -16.17
C SER A 43 5.76 -5.36 -15.32
N PHE A 44 6.43 -4.89 -14.28
CA PHE A 44 5.95 -3.78 -13.45
C PHE A 44 7.07 -2.80 -13.17
N THR A 45 6.69 -1.54 -12.96
CA THR A 45 7.60 -0.48 -12.55
C THR A 45 7.44 -0.23 -11.06
N MET A 46 8.53 -0.37 -10.30
CA MET A 46 8.54 0.01 -8.88
C MET A 46 8.95 1.47 -8.74
N MET A 47 8.23 2.21 -7.90
CA MET A 47 8.46 3.63 -7.63
C MET A 47 8.64 3.83 -6.12
N GLN A 48 9.65 4.60 -5.73
CA GLN A 48 9.81 5.05 -4.35
C GLN A 48 9.73 6.57 -4.29
N ASP A 49 8.90 7.07 -3.38
CA ASP A 49 8.78 8.50 -3.10
C ASP A 49 8.99 8.75 -1.61
N GLY A 50 9.67 9.86 -1.29
CA GLY A 50 10.05 10.18 0.08
C GLY A 50 9.79 11.64 0.39
N TRP A 51 8.99 11.89 1.44
CA TRP A 51 8.69 13.24 1.93
C TRP A 51 8.88 13.31 3.45
N SER A 52 8.75 14.51 4.02
CA SER A 52 8.70 14.69 5.48
C SER A 52 7.29 15.13 5.87
N SER A 53 6.79 14.60 6.98
CA SER A 53 5.48 14.98 7.54
C SER A 53 5.50 16.45 8.01
N ILE A 54 4.33 17.01 8.36
CA ILE A 54 4.23 18.35 8.97
C ILE A 54 5.01 18.43 10.29
N LYS A 55 5.22 17.29 10.97
CA LYS A 55 6.01 17.16 12.20
C LYS A 55 7.49 16.87 11.91
N ASN A 56 7.88 16.89 10.63
CA ASN A 56 9.21 16.57 10.12
C ASN A 56 9.61 15.09 10.24
N ASP A 57 8.62 14.20 10.39
CA ASP A 57 8.87 12.76 10.41
C ASP A 57 9.19 12.28 8.99
N PRO A 58 10.30 11.56 8.78
CA PRO A 58 10.64 11.04 7.47
C PRO A 58 9.64 9.96 7.03
N ILE A 59 9.15 10.00 5.80
CA ILE A 59 8.32 8.92 5.22
C ILE A 59 8.94 8.49 3.89
N ILE A 60 8.96 7.18 3.64
CA ILE A 60 9.31 6.58 2.35
C ILE A 60 8.18 5.64 1.95
N ALA A 61 7.47 5.98 0.88
CA ALA A 61 6.45 5.14 0.28
C ALA A 61 7.00 4.42 -0.94
N THR A 62 6.56 3.19 -1.14
CA THR A 62 6.89 2.40 -2.32
C THR A 62 5.61 1.87 -2.94
N SER A 63 5.47 2.11 -4.23
CA SER A 63 4.38 1.61 -5.06
C SER A 63 4.92 0.81 -6.23
N ILE A 64 4.03 0.02 -6.84
CA ILE A 64 4.27 -0.60 -8.14
C ILE A 64 3.22 -0.14 -9.12
N HIS A 65 3.57 -0.14 -10.40
CA HIS A 65 2.67 0.10 -11.51
C HIS A 65 2.73 -1.10 -12.48
N THR A 66 1.61 -1.81 -12.64
CA THR A 66 1.51 -3.02 -13.48
C THR A 66 1.20 -2.72 -14.94
N GLY A 67 1.10 -1.44 -15.31
CA GLY A 67 0.71 -0.97 -16.64
C GLY A 67 -0.75 -0.53 -16.69
N GLU A 68 -1.61 -1.18 -15.90
CA GLU A 68 -3.04 -0.83 -15.78
C GLU A 68 -3.33 0.08 -14.57
N ARG A 69 -2.67 -0.19 -13.43
CA ARG A 69 -2.90 0.57 -12.20
C ARG A 69 -1.66 0.67 -11.32
N SER A 70 -1.72 1.64 -10.41
CA SER A 70 -0.76 1.83 -9.32
C SER A 70 -1.26 1.19 -8.04
N ILE A 71 -0.40 0.44 -7.36
CA ILE A 71 -0.69 -0.19 -6.08
C ILE A 71 0.37 0.27 -5.07
N LEU A 72 -0.08 0.84 -3.96
CA LEU A 72 0.79 1.16 -2.83
C LEU A 72 1.13 -0.14 -2.10
N ILE A 73 2.42 -0.46 -1.99
CA ILE A 73 2.87 -1.71 -1.35
C ILE A 73 3.22 -1.48 0.11
N ASP A 74 3.99 -0.44 0.39
CA ASP A 74 4.42 -0.14 1.75
C ASP A 74 4.70 1.36 1.91
N ALA A 75 4.53 1.85 3.14
CA ALA A 75 4.92 3.20 3.54
C ALA A 75 5.57 3.11 4.92
N VAL A 76 6.88 3.36 4.96
CA VAL A 76 7.68 3.22 6.16
C VAL A 76 8.14 4.58 6.67
N GLU A 77 8.13 4.73 7.99
CA GLU A 77 8.77 5.84 8.69
C GLU A 77 10.18 5.38 9.10
N PRO A 78 11.26 5.92 8.50
CA PRO A 78 12.63 5.49 8.79
C PRO A 78 13.08 5.67 10.26
N SER A 79 12.27 6.26 11.14
CA SER A 79 12.65 6.53 12.53
C SER A 79 14.04 7.21 12.60
N ASP A 80 14.99 6.65 13.35
CA ASP A 80 16.36 7.15 13.49
C ASP A 80 17.28 6.85 12.29
N GLU A 81 16.84 6.02 11.33
CA GLU A 81 17.60 5.72 10.13
C GLU A 81 17.60 6.93 9.20
N LYS A 82 18.80 7.41 8.84
CA LYS A 82 18.93 8.48 7.85
C LYS A 82 18.41 7.96 6.50
N LYS A 83 17.68 8.81 5.76
CA LYS A 83 17.26 8.59 4.36
C LYS A 83 18.46 8.52 3.39
N THR A 84 19.34 7.56 3.63
CA THR A 84 20.52 7.31 2.82
C THR A 84 20.12 6.49 1.61
N ALA A 85 20.90 6.59 0.53
CA ALA A 85 20.72 5.74 -0.64
C ALA A 85 20.74 4.24 -0.28
N LEU A 86 21.58 3.85 0.70
CA LEU A 86 21.64 2.48 1.20
C LEU A 86 20.31 2.04 1.82
N TYR A 87 19.75 2.85 2.72
CA TYR A 87 18.49 2.52 3.38
C TYR A 87 17.33 2.40 2.37
N CYS A 88 17.20 3.34 1.42
CA CYS A 88 16.20 3.24 0.35
C CYS A 88 16.38 1.96 -0.48
N SER A 89 17.63 1.58 -0.79
CA SER A 89 17.91 0.35 -1.54
C SER A 89 17.53 -0.92 -0.76
N GLU A 90 17.68 -0.92 0.57
CA GLU A 90 17.25 -2.06 1.41
C GLU A 90 15.73 -2.17 1.48
N ILE A 91 15.00 -1.05 1.57
CA ILE A 91 13.53 -1.05 1.45
C ILE A 91 13.11 -1.62 0.09
N ALA A 92 13.73 -1.16 -1.00
CA ALA A 92 13.44 -1.64 -2.34
C ALA A 92 13.66 -3.16 -2.47
N LYS A 93 14.77 -3.69 -1.94
CA LYS A 93 15.05 -5.14 -1.93
C LYS A 93 14.04 -5.91 -1.09
N LYS A 94 13.68 -5.40 0.09
CA LYS A 94 12.67 -6.02 0.97
C LYS A 94 11.35 -6.16 0.23
N ILE A 95 10.92 -5.12 -0.46
CA ILE A 95 9.68 -5.10 -1.23
C ILE A 95 9.75 -6.06 -2.43
N LEU A 96 10.86 -6.06 -3.16
CA LEU A 96 11.06 -7.01 -4.26
C LEU A 96 10.97 -8.47 -3.76
N ASN A 97 11.47 -8.77 -2.57
CA ASN A 97 11.34 -10.10 -1.96
C ASN A 97 9.90 -10.44 -1.56
N ILE A 98 9.11 -9.46 -1.09
CA ILE A 98 7.68 -9.63 -0.82
C ILE A 98 6.94 -9.95 -2.12
N LEU A 99 7.18 -9.18 -3.18
CA LEU A 99 6.55 -9.37 -4.48
C LEU A 99 6.91 -10.74 -5.07
N LYS A 100 8.17 -11.18 -4.96
CA LYS A 100 8.58 -12.53 -5.39
C LYS A 100 7.83 -13.64 -4.67
N LYS A 101 7.57 -13.51 -3.36
CA LYS A 101 6.78 -14.48 -2.58
C LYS A 101 5.29 -14.50 -2.95
N GLN A 102 4.81 -13.51 -3.69
CA GLN A 102 3.43 -13.50 -4.17
C GLN A 102 3.28 -14.16 -5.54
N ILE A 103 4.40 -14.40 -6.23
CA ILE A 103 4.46 -15.05 -7.55
C ILE A 103 4.65 -16.59 -7.41
N TYR A 104 5.32 -17.05 -6.35
CA TYR A 104 5.59 -18.48 -6.05
C TYR A 104 4.95 -18.92 -4.74
#